data_AF-A0AAP9HHR8-F1
#
_entry.id   AF-A0AAP9HHR8-F1
#
_cell.length_a   1.000
_cell.length_b   1.000
_cell.length_c   1.000
_cell.angle_alpha   90.00
_cell.angle_beta   90.00
_cell.angle_gamma   90.00
#
_symmetry.space_group_name_H-M   'P 1'
#
loop_
_entity.id
_entity.type
_entity.pdbx_description
1 polymer ?
#
loop_
_entity_poly.entity_id
_entity_poly.type
_entity_poly.pdbx_seq_one_letter_code
_entity_poly.pdbx_strand_id
1 'polypeptide(L)'
;MSVGSTNASGTQRGFHYQDFAALYLLILRIKEVEWINVEGQDDIDIRYEDGSMHYFQVKEVKNIAAQIPASSVRDAIRVLSNDLESGQINNEIPELAIVTNTSKPFGKTSESVFDSSYMKVSFQNLSESNQKKIQKHFKDAKQENPKLFETDFDPTQLTIVKIQYSGEDEESRLQSLKDMVREFLVTAGIKPEQAPKLMNTWRLLISDSTENPTQVIDKQQFAAHTEATLIDSPDFDTFFDDFNVEVETEEFIRNEYRDHLEIISHDYAILSKITGGFSDFQKKTLGGLRHKELKNTFTNEFSKEILADLGLQDNEQDLEVSKLIIWLVISKASYFKSVEEAIGLEN
;
A
#
# COMPACT_ATOMS: atom_id res chain seq x y z
N MET A 1 -28.14 35.72 6.24
CA MET A 1 -27.32 35.49 7.45
C MET A 1 -27.02 34.01 7.53
N SER A 2 -25.72 33.72 7.55
CA SER A 2 -25.02 32.45 7.80
C SER A 2 -25.47 31.20 7.04
N VAL A 3 -24.85 31.05 5.86
CA VAL A 3 -24.59 29.79 5.17
C VAL A 3 -23.65 28.95 6.04
N GLY A 4 -24.00 27.69 6.30
CA GLY A 4 -23.12 26.72 6.93
C GLY A 4 -22.15 26.17 5.89
N SER A 5 -20.89 26.57 5.99
CA SER A 5 -19.77 25.98 5.26
C SER A 5 -18.53 26.04 6.14
N THR A 6 -18.16 24.91 6.72
CA THR A 6 -16.76 24.54 6.94
C THR A 6 -16.69 23.03 6.87
N ASN A 7 -16.27 22.54 5.71
CA ASN A 7 -15.75 21.19 5.54
C ASN A 7 -14.66 20.95 6.60
N ALA A 8 -15.01 20.15 7.60
CA ALA A 8 -14.05 19.49 8.46
C ALA A 8 -13.97 18.04 7.97
N SER A 9 -13.36 17.82 6.80
CA SER A 9 -13.01 16.47 6.33
C SER A 9 -11.54 16.22 6.63
N GLY A 10 -11.27 15.16 7.40
CA GLY A 10 -9.91 14.65 7.62
C GLY A 10 -9.13 15.24 8.80
N THR A 11 -9.78 15.60 9.91
CA THR A 11 -9.06 15.89 11.16
C THR A 11 -8.17 14.69 11.51
N GLN A 12 -6.85 14.86 11.34
CA GLN A 12 -5.76 13.94 11.67
C GLN A 12 -6.17 12.76 12.57
N ARG A 13 -6.60 11.65 11.96
CA ARG A 13 -6.62 10.36 12.66
C ARG A 13 -5.16 9.93 12.80
N GLY A 14 -4.78 9.53 14.02
CA GLY A 14 -3.43 9.02 14.26
C GLY A 14 -3.25 7.70 13.54
N PHE A 15 -2.20 7.58 12.73
CA PHE A 15 -1.87 6.33 12.03
C PHE A 15 -1.40 5.28 13.05
N HIS A 16 -2.11 4.16 13.11
CA HIS A 16 -1.94 3.16 14.15
C HIS A 16 -0.81 2.18 13.81
N TYR A 17 -0.35 1.41 14.81
CA TYR A 17 0.74 0.44 14.59
C TYR A 17 0.37 -0.67 13.59
N GLN A 18 -0.91 -1.04 13.51
CA GLN A 18 -1.42 -2.00 12.53
C GLN A 18 -1.32 -1.48 11.10
N ASP A 19 -1.81 -0.27 10.83
CA ASP A 19 -1.66 0.38 9.53
C ASP A 19 -0.17 0.51 9.13
N PHE A 20 0.68 0.85 10.11
CA PHE A 20 2.13 0.89 9.92
C PHE A 20 2.71 -0.47 9.54
N ALA A 21 2.34 -1.52 10.27
CA ALA A 21 2.81 -2.88 10.02
C ALA A 21 2.34 -3.38 8.65
N ALA A 22 1.08 -3.11 8.28
CA ALA A 22 0.52 -3.48 6.98
C ALA A 22 1.30 -2.83 5.83
N LEU A 23 1.50 -1.51 5.89
CA LEU A 23 2.26 -0.81 4.86
C LEU A 23 3.73 -1.29 4.79
N TYR A 24 4.35 -1.54 5.94
CA TYR A 24 5.71 -2.06 5.99
C TYR A 24 5.80 -3.46 5.34
N LEU A 25 4.88 -4.36 5.69
CA LEU A 25 4.84 -5.72 5.14
C LEU A 25 4.53 -5.72 3.64
N LEU A 26 3.62 -4.84 3.19
CA LEU A 26 3.31 -4.64 1.77
C LEU A 26 4.58 -4.24 1.02
N ILE A 27 5.22 -3.12 1.39
CA ILE A 27 6.41 -2.62 0.67
C ILE A 27 7.56 -3.64 0.71
N LEU A 28 7.76 -4.30 1.85
CA LEU A 28 8.83 -5.29 2.03
C LEU A 28 8.76 -6.42 0.99
N ARG A 29 7.55 -6.83 0.60
CA ARG A 29 7.30 -8.00 -0.27
C ARG A 29 6.43 -7.71 -1.48
N ILE A 30 6.27 -6.45 -1.86
CA ILE A 30 5.24 -6.03 -2.83
C ILE A 30 5.31 -6.78 -4.16
N LYS A 31 6.51 -7.23 -4.58
CA LYS A 31 6.70 -8.06 -5.78
C LYS A 31 6.01 -9.41 -5.74
N GLU A 32 5.86 -9.98 -4.55
CA GLU A 32 5.34 -11.33 -4.33
C GLU A 32 3.86 -11.28 -3.89
N VAL A 33 3.34 -10.10 -3.56
CA VAL A 33 1.98 -9.90 -3.04
C VAL A 33 0.96 -9.87 -4.18
N GLU A 34 -0.05 -10.72 -4.11
CA GLU A 34 -1.25 -10.62 -4.94
C GLU A 34 -2.16 -9.50 -4.40
N TRP A 35 -2.46 -9.54 -3.10
CA TRP A 35 -3.18 -8.48 -2.39
C TRP A 35 -2.91 -8.49 -0.89
N ILE A 36 -3.13 -7.34 -0.24
CA ILE A 36 -3.14 -7.18 1.21
C ILE A 36 -4.50 -6.64 1.65
N ASN A 37 -4.96 -7.03 2.83
CA ASN A 37 -6.17 -6.53 3.45
C ASN A 37 -5.89 -6.26 4.94
N VAL A 38 -6.44 -5.16 5.45
CA VAL A 38 -6.28 -4.75 6.86
C VAL A 38 -7.65 -4.78 7.51
N GLU A 39 -7.74 -5.34 8.74
CA GLU A 39 -9.03 -5.67 9.38
C GLU A 39 -9.86 -6.68 8.59
N GLY A 40 -9.20 -7.64 7.95
CA GLY A 40 -9.82 -8.68 7.15
C GLY A 40 -10.37 -9.84 7.97
N GLN A 41 -9.84 -11.01 7.68
CA GLN A 41 -10.00 -12.19 8.51
C GLN A 41 -9.20 -12.05 9.81
N ASP A 42 -7.97 -11.54 9.70
CA ASP A 42 -7.09 -11.18 10.81
C ASP A 42 -6.80 -9.65 10.81
N ASP A 43 -5.97 -9.16 11.74
CA ASP A 43 -5.56 -7.75 11.80
C ASP A 43 -4.91 -7.32 10.46
N ILE A 44 -4.14 -8.22 9.83
CA ILE A 44 -3.60 -8.09 8.47
C ILE A 44 -3.57 -9.46 7.77
N ASP A 45 -4.11 -9.50 6.55
CA ASP A 45 -4.07 -10.67 5.67
C ASP A 45 -3.25 -10.34 4.42
N ILE A 46 -2.35 -11.25 4.03
CA ILE A 46 -1.59 -11.12 2.79
C ILE A 46 -1.73 -12.40 1.96
N ARG A 47 -2.17 -12.22 0.72
CA ARG A 47 -2.14 -13.22 -0.33
C ARG A 47 -0.91 -13.02 -1.19
N TYR A 48 -0.15 -14.09 -1.41
CA TYR A 48 0.98 -14.08 -2.33
C TYR A 48 0.61 -14.71 -3.68
N GLU A 49 1.35 -14.33 -4.73
CA GLU A 49 1.11 -14.81 -6.10
C GLU A 49 1.30 -16.32 -6.27
N ASP A 50 2.09 -16.96 -5.40
CA ASP A 50 2.22 -18.42 -5.36
C ASP A 50 0.97 -19.13 -4.80
N GLY A 51 0.01 -18.35 -4.32
CA GLY A 51 -1.23 -18.82 -3.75
C GLY A 51 -1.16 -19.14 -2.26
N SER A 52 -0.08 -18.77 -1.57
CA SER A 52 0.00 -18.86 -0.12
C SER A 52 -0.76 -17.72 0.57
N MET A 53 -1.24 -17.98 1.79
CA MET A 53 -1.90 -17.00 2.66
C MET A 53 -1.09 -16.81 3.93
N HIS A 54 -0.95 -15.55 4.35
CA HIS A 54 -0.29 -15.18 5.58
C HIS A 54 -1.22 -14.33 6.44
N TYR A 55 -1.46 -14.77 7.67
CA TYR A 55 -2.31 -14.10 8.65
C TYR A 55 -1.47 -13.55 9.79
N PHE A 56 -1.68 -12.27 10.13
CA PHE A 56 -0.84 -11.55 11.07
C PHE A 56 -1.65 -10.88 12.18
N GLN A 57 -1.48 -11.40 13.40
CA GLN A 57 -2.00 -10.78 14.62
C GLN A 57 -1.05 -9.70 15.12
N VAL A 58 -1.44 -8.44 14.99
CA VAL A 58 -0.65 -7.28 15.42
C VAL A 58 -0.86 -7.00 16.91
N LYS A 59 0.24 -6.96 17.67
CA LYS A 59 0.24 -6.75 19.12
C LYS A 59 1.24 -5.66 19.50
N GLU A 60 0.77 -4.42 19.51
CA GLU A 60 1.53 -3.26 19.99
C GLU A 60 1.72 -3.29 21.51
N VAL A 61 2.91 -2.93 21.98
CA VAL A 61 3.14 -2.60 23.39
C VAL A 61 3.63 -1.16 23.54
N LYS A 62 3.13 -0.46 24.56
CA LYS A 62 3.52 0.93 24.84
C LYS A 62 4.98 1.07 25.25
N ASN A 63 5.51 0.10 25.99
CA ASN A 63 6.91 0.05 26.39
C ASN A 63 7.60 -1.04 25.58
N ILE A 64 8.46 -0.65 24.64
CA ILE A 64 9.18 -1.59 23.75
C ILE A 64 10.17 -2.51 24.47
N ALA A 65 10.48 -2.25 25.74
CA ALA A 65 11.27 -3.15 26.58
C ALA A 65 10.41 -4.14 27.39
N ALA A 66 9.08 -4.02 27.31
CA ALA A 66 8.15 -4.93 27.96
C ALA A 66 7.80 -6.11 27.05
N GLN A 67 7.41 -7.22 27.68
CA GLN A 67 6.92 -8.39 26.97
C GLN A 67 5.49 -8.20 26.47
N ILE A 68 5.13 -8.96 25.44
CA ILE A 68 3.73 -9.06 25.01
C ILE A 68 2.93 -9.65 26.18
N PRO A 69 1.78 -9.06 26.54
CA PRO A 69 0.92 -9.63 27.57
C PRO A 69 0.51 -11.07 27.22
N ALA A 70 0.58 -11.97 28.21
CA ALA A 70 0.25 -13.37 27.99
C ALA A 70 -1.19 -13.58 27.50
N SER A 71 -2.14 -12.72 27.89
CA SER A 71 -3.52 -12.76 27.38
C SER A 71 -3.53 -12.45 25.89
N SER A 72 -2.86 -11.39 25.45
CA SER A 72 -2.78 -10.99 24.04
C SER A 72 -2.14 -12.07 23.14
N VAL A 73 -1.14 -12.80 23.65
CA VAL A 73 -0.57 -13.95 22.92
C VAL A 73 -1.59 -15.09 22.78
N ARG A 74 -2.33 -15.40 23.85
CA ARG A 74 -3.39 -16.43 23.79
C ARG A 74 -4.54 -16.02 22.89
N ASP A 75 -4.93 -14.74 22.92
CA ASP A 75 -5.94 -14.17 22.04
C ASP A 75 -5.54 -14.33 20.58
N ALA A 76 -4.31 -13.92 20.23
CA ALA A 76 -3.76 -14.10 18.89
C ALA A 76 -3.77 -15.56 18.43
N ILE A 77 -3.31 -16.49 19.29
CA ILE A 77 -3.32 -17.93 18.97
C ILE A 77 -4.75 -18.43 18.70
N ARG A 78 -5.75 -17.95 19.44
CA ARG A 78 -7.15 -18.35 19.23
C ARG A 78 -7.71 -17.86 17.90
N VAL A 79 -7.40 -16.63 17.52
CA VAL A 79 -7.86 -16.07 16.24
C VAL A 79 -7.18 -16.80 15.08
N LEU A 80 -5.86 -16.92 15.09
CA LEU A 80 -5.08 -17.65 14.08
C LEU A 80 -5.51 -19.13 13.96
N SER A 81 -5.88 -19.78 15.07
CA SER A 81 -6.41 -21.15 15.05
C SER A 81 -7.73 -21.24 14.27
N ASN A 82 -8.60 -20.27 14.48
CA ASN A 82 -9.86 -20.16 13.77
C ASN A 82 -9.62 -19.87 12.27
N ASP A 83 -8.62 -19.04 11.99
CA ASP A 83 -8.30 -18.63 10.62
C ASP A 83 -7.65 -19.72 9.79
N LEU A 84 -6.89 -20.61 10.44
CA LEU A 84 -6.38 -21.81 9.81
C LEU A 84 -7.50 -22.69 9.27
N GLU A 85 -8.68 -22.72 9.92
CA GLU A 85 -9.80 -23.54 9.47
C GLU A 85 -10.44 -23.00 8.18
N SER A 86 -10.52 -21.67 8.04
CA SER A 86 -11.08 -21.00 6.86
C SER A 86 -10.05 -20.75 5.75
N GLY A 87 -8.77 -20.67 6.09
CA GLY A 87 -7.68 -20.21 5.21
C GLY A 87 -6.90 -21.30 4.48
N GLN A 88 -7.27 -22.59 4.60
CA GLN A 88 -6.60 -23.66 3.86
C GLN A 88 -6.83 -23.50 2.35
N ILE A 89 -5.78 -23.13 1.62
CA ILE A 89 -5.81 -23.03 0.16
C ILE A 89 -4.91 -24.12 -0.41
N ASN A 90 -5.46 -24.94 -1.30
CA ASN A 90 -4.75 -26.03 -1.98
C ASN A 90 -4.03 -27.05 -1.06
N ASN A 91 -4.48 -27.21 0.19
CA ASN A 91 -3.85 -28.02 1.24
C ASN A 91 -2.48 -27.50 1.73
N GLU A 92 -2.13 -26.25 1.44
CA GLU A 92 -0.96 -25.61 2.03
C GLU A 92 -1.33 -24.93 3.35
N ILE A 93 -0.44 -25.04 4.32
CA ILE A 93 -0.62 -24.42 5.64
C ILE A 93 -0.21 -22.96 5.51
N PRO A 94 -1.11 -21.99 5.79
CA PRO A 94 -0.78 -20.59 5.79
C PRO A 94 0.29 -20.25 6.83
N GLU A 95 1.04 -19.18 6.61
CA GLU A 95 1.87 -18.62 7.67
C GLU A 95 0.99 -17.91 8.69
N LEU A 96 1.15 -18.27 9.97
CA LEU A 96 0.44 -17.66 11.09
C LEU A 96 1.45 -16.91 11.95
N ALA A 97 1.27 -15.60 12.09
CA ALA A 97 2.28 -14.74 12.70
C ALA A 97 1.71 -13.81 13.78
N ILE A 98 2.52 -13.55 14.81
CA ILE A 98 2.31 -12.43 15.72
C ILE A 98 3.31 -11.33 15.37
N VAL A 99 2.79 -10.15 15.02
CA VAL A 99 3.59 -8.95 14.72
C VAL A 99 3.67 -8.06 15.96
N THR A 100 4.86 -7.58 16.31
CA THR A 100 5.03 -6.72 17.49
C THR A 100 6.13 -5.67 17.34
N ASN A 101 6.01 -4.57 18.10
CA ASN A 101 7.01 -3.50 18.13
C ASN A 101 8.09 -3.69 19.22
N THR A 102 7.91 -4.65 20.14
CA THR A 102 8.85 -4.87 21.24
C THR A 102 10.11 -5.62 20.82
N SER A 103 11.25 -5.25 21.42
CA SER A 103 12.48 -6.04 21.35
C SER A 103 12.56 -7.16 22.39
N LYS A 104 11.49 -7.31 23.19
CA LYS A 104 11.40 -8.28 24.27
C LYS A 104 10.09 -9.09 24.21
N PRO A 105 9.72 -9.73 23.06
CA PRO A 105 8.44 -10.44 22.94
C PRO A 105 8.20 -11.48 24.04
N PHE A 106 9.26 -12.11 24.55
CA PHE A 106 9.25 -13.11 25.62
C PHE A 106 9.81 -12.59 26.96
N GLY A 107 9.95 -11.27 27.11
CA GLY A 107 10.56 -10.62 28.28
C GLY A 107 12.06 -10.86 28.34
N LYS A 108 12.58 -11.17 29.54
CA LYS A 108 14.03 -11.32 29.80
C LYS A 108 14.72 -12.45 29.03
N THR A 109 13.97 -13.40 28.48
CA THR A 109 14.50 -14.53 27.69
C THR A 109 14.48 -14.27 26.19
N SER A 110 14.05 -13.09 25.77
CA SER A 110 14.02 -12.74 24.34
C SER A 110 15.43 -12.68 23.80
N GLU A 111 15.61 -13.23 22.61
CA GLU A 111 16.88 -13.27 21.90
C GLU A 111 17.27 -11.88 21.38
N SER A 112 18.57 -11.62 21.27
CA SER A 112 19.08 -10.32 20.78
C SER A 112 18.69 -10.02 19.34
N VAL A 113 18.28 -11.04 18.58
CA VAL A 113 17.77 -10.90 17.21
C VAL A 113 16.56 -9.96 17.14
N PHE A 114 15.77 -9.85 18.22
CA PHE A 114 14.63 -8.94 18.30
C PHE A 114 15.02 -7.48 18.55
N ASP A 115 16.29 -7.18 18.80
CA ASP A 115 16.78 -5.80 18.91
C ASP A 115 16.93 -5.12 17.52
N SER A 116 16.99 -5.90 16.42
CA SER A 116 17.02 -5.41 15.02
C SER A 116 15.72 -4.69 14.64
N SER A 117 15.76 -3.67 13.77
CA SER A 117 14.57 -2.89 13.38
C SER A 117 13.46 -3.75 12.78
N TYR A 118 13.81 -4.71 11.93
CA TYR A 118 12.92 -5.76 11.43
C TYR A 118 13.54 -7.14 11.68
N MET A 119 12.72 -8.11 12.08
CA MET A 119 13.12 -9.51 12.20
C MET A 119 11.92 -10.44 12.09
N LYS A 120 12.12 -11.62 11.50
CA LYS A 120 11.13 -12.69 11.43
C LYS A 120 11.77 -13.98 11.96
N VAL A 121 11.16 -14.58 12.99
CA VAL A 121 11.67 -15.79 13.65
C VAL A 121 10.57 -16.82 13.76
N SER A 122 10.72 -17.94 13.06
CA SER A 122 9.80 -19.08 13.18
C SER A 122 9.99 -19.77 14.53
N PHE A 123 8.94 -20.44 15.01
CA PHE A 123 8.96 -21.19 16.28
C PHE A 123 10.19 -22.10 16.42
N GLN A 124 10.53 -22.83 15.36
CA GLN A 124 11.63 -23.80 15.34
C GLN A 124 13.00 -23.15 15.59
N ASN A 125 13.14 -21.87 15.24
CA ASN A 125 14.37 -21.11 15.37
C ASN A 125 14.47 -20.32 16.69
N LEU A 126 13.44 -20.38 17.55
CA LEU A 126 13.50 -19.81 18.89
C LEU A 126 14.30 -20.70 19.85
N SER A 127 14.92 -20.10 20.86
CA SER A 127 15.48 -20.85 21.99
C SER A 127 14.45 -21.77 22.65
N GLU A 128 14.89 -22.90 23.21
CA GLU A 128 14.00 -23.87 23.89
C GLU A 128 13.13 -23.23 24.99
N SER A 129 13.67 -22.21 25.68
CA SER A 129 12.94 -21.48 26.72
C SER A 129 11.75 -20.71 26.14
N ASN A 130 11.94 -20.05 24.99
CA ASN A 130 10.88 -19.30 24.31
C ASN A 130 9.89 -20.25 23.62
N GLN A 131 10.36 -21.36 23.05
CA GLN A 131 9.49 -22.43 22.53
C GLN A 131 8.54 -22.96 23.62
N LYS A 132 9.07 -23.26 24.82
CA LYS A 132 8.26 -23.71 25.97
C LYS A 132 7.20 -22.69 26.40
N LYS A 133 7.50 -21.39 26.29
CA LYS A 133 6.52 -20.32 26.58
C LYS A 133 5.38 -20.32 25.57
N ILE A 134 5.67 -20.40 24.27
CA ILE A 134 4.65 -20.48 23.23
C ILE A 134 3.81 -21.75 23.42
N GLN A 135 4.45 -22.91 23.60
CA GLN A 135 3.74 -24.17 23.86
C GLN A 135 2.79 -24.09 25.06
N LYS A 136 3.21 -23.40 26.13
CA LYS A 136 2.34 -23.13 27.28
C LYS A 136 1.15 -22.26 26.87
N HIS A 137 1.36 -21.19 26.11
CA HIS A 137 0.26 -20.33 25.65
C HIS A 137 -0.72 -21.08 24.76
N PHE A 138 -0.26 -21.94 23.84
CA PHE A 138 -1.13 -22.82 23.06
C PHE A 138 -1.95 -23.75 23.95
N LYS A 139 -1.30 -24.41 24.92
CA LYS A 139 -1.99 -25.29 25.87
C LYS A 139 -3.06 -24.55 26.65
N ASP A 140 -2.72 -23.38 27.18
CA ASP A 140 -3.64 -22.55 27.96
C ASP A 140 -4.81 -22.06 27.08
N ALA A 141 -4.55 -21.60 25.85
CA ALA A 141 -5.58 -21.17 24.90
C ALA A 141 -6.52 -22.32 24.50
N LYS A 142 -5.98 -23.52 24.25
CA LYS A 142 -6.77 -24.73 23.97
C LYS A 142 -7.60 -25.18 25.16
N GLN A 143 -7.11 -25.00 26.40
CA GLN A 143 -7.90 -25.27 27.60
C GLN A 143 -9.03 -24.26 27.80
N GLU A 144 -8.80 -22.99 27.47
CA GLU A 144 -9.81 -21.93 27.56
C GLU A 144 -10.92 -22.12 26.51
N ASN A 145 -10.60 -22.52 25.28
CA ASN A 145 -11.56 -22.70 24.18
C ASN A 145 -11.27 -23.94 23.30
N PRO A 146 -11.56 -25.17 23.76
CA PRO A 146 -11.16 -26.39 23.05
C PRO A 146 -11.70 -26.52 21.62
N LYS A 147 -12.87 -25.95 21.33
CA LYS A 147 -13.55 -26.02 20.03
C LYS A 147 -12.82 -25.26 18.91
N LEU A 148 -12.02 -24.24 19.25
CA LEU A 148 -11.26 -23.47 18.26
C LEU A 148 -9.99 -24.20 17.80
N PHE A 149 -9.66 -25.33 18.41
CA PHE A 149 -8.47 -26.13 18.15
C PHE A 149 -8.85 -27.55 17.73
N GLU A 150 -9.96 -27.67 16.98
CA GLU A 150 -10.37 -28.90 16.30
C GLU A 150 -9.46 -29.19 15.10
N THR A 151 -8.90 -28.14 14.49
CA THR A 151 -7.79 -28.22 13.53
C THR A 151 -6.42 -28.51 14.18
N ASP A 152 -5.50 -29.05 13.37
CA ASP A 152 -4.11 -29.38 13.74
C ASP A 152 -3.21 -28.13 13.87
N PHE A 153 -3.74 -26.96 14.27
CA PHE A 153 -2.89 -25.80 14.54
C PHE A 153 -1.97 -26.08 15.73
N ASP A 154 -0.67 -26.13 15.47
CA ASP A 154 0.33 -26.43 16.48
C ASP A 154 1.41 -25.32 16.56
N PRO A 155 2.15 -25.22 17.68
CA PRO A 155 3.14 -24.18 17.90
C PRO A 155 4.20 -24.04 16.80
N THR A 156 4.54 -25.12 16.08
CA THR A 156 5.59 -25.10 15.05
C THR A 156 5.22 -24.29 13.82
N GLN A 157 3.94 -24.00 13.63
CA GLN A 157 3.41 -23.18 12.55
C GLN A 157 3.47 -21.68 12.88
N LEU A 158 3.71 -21.31 14.14
CA LEU A 158 3.74 -19.92 14.57
C LEU A 158 5.08 -19.22 14.23
N THR A 159 4.97 -18.00 13.71
CA THR A 159 6.09 -17.09 13.51
C THR A 159 5.94 -15.83 14.37
N ILE A 160 7.05 -15.29 14.87
CA ILE A 160 7.09 -13.96 15.50
C ILE A 160 7.77 -12.98 14.55
N VAL A 161 7.07 -11.91 14.22
CA VAL A 161 7.58 -10.82 13.40
C VAL A 161 7.74 -9.59 14.28
N LYS A 162 8.92 -8.98 14.23
CA LYS A 162 9.21 -7.73 14.92
C LYS A 162 9.37 -6.63 13.87
N ILE A 163 8.59 -5.56 14.00
CA ILE A 163 8.72 -4.35 13.20
C ILE A 163 8.82 -3.15 14.15
N GLN A 164 9.94 -2.43 14.09
CA GLN A 164 10.19 -1.31 14.99
C GLN A 164 9.16 -0.20 14.81
N TYR A 165 8.52 0.16 15.91
CA TYR A 165 7.63 1.32 16.02
C TYR A 165 7.78 1.90 17.41
N SER A 166 8.65 2.88 17.54
CA SER A 166 9.12 3.41 18.82
C SER A 166 9.60 4.85 18.69
N GLY A 167 9.27 5.71 19.65
CA GLY A 167 9.67 7.11 19.61
C GLY A 167 8.69 7.96 20.42
N GLU A 168 9.17 9.08 20.94
CA GLU A 168 8.33 10.02 21.70
C GLU A 168 7.32 10.70 20.78
N ASP A 169 7.76 11.09 19.59
CA ASP A 169 6.96 11.69 18.53
C ASP A 169 6.67 10.72 17.37
N GLU A 170 5.72 11.09 16.51
CA GLU A 170 5.33 10.29 15.35
C GLU A 170 6.46 10.13 14.32
N GLU A 171 7.26 11.16 14.10
CA GLU A 171 8.34 11.12 13.13
C GLU A 171 9.39 10.07 13.51
N SER A 172 9.74 10.01 14.80
CA SER A 172 10.61 8.98 15.37
C SER A 172 10.00 7.58 15.26
N ARG A 173 8.69 7.43 15.54
CA ARG A 173 7.98 6.14 15.43
C ARG A 173 7.97 5.60 13.99
N LEU A 174 7.85 6.49 13.01
CA LEU A 174 7.75 6.13 11.58
C LEU A 174 9.11 5.98 10.89
N GLN A 175 10.24 6.12 11.60
CA GLN A 175 11.56 6.13 10.98
C GLN A 175 11.86 4.88 10.15
N SER A 176 11.52 3.68 10.65
CA SER A 176 11.75 2.44 9.91
C SER A 176 10.93 2.34 8.62
N LEU A 177 9.72 2.90 8.61
CA LEU A 177 8.92 2.99 7.37
C LEU A 177 9.50 4.02 6.42
N LYS A 178 9.95 5.19 6.91
CA LYS A 178 10.59 6.21 6.06
C LYS A 178 11.81 5.64 5.33
N ASP A 179 12.62 4.84 6.02
CA ASP A 179 13.81 4.23 5.42
C ASP A 179 13.43 3.18 4.36
N MET A 180 12.43 2.35 4.65
CA MET A 180 11.89 1.38 3.69
C MET A 180 11.30 2.05 2.43
N VAL A 181 10.53 3.13 2.61
CA VAL A 181 9.99 3.92 1.48
C VAL A 181 11.12 4.48 0.64
N ARG A 182 12.16 5.05 1.25
CA ARG A 182 13.32 5.59 0.50
C ARG A 182 14.03 4.51 -0.30
N GLU A 183 14.26 3.33 0.28
CA GLU A 183 14.87 2.20 -0.43
C GLU A 183 14.02 1.73 -1.61
N PHE A 184 12.70 1.66 -1.42
CA PHE A 184 11.77 1.35 -2.50
C PHE A 184 11.84 2.39 -3.63
N LEU A 185 11.81 3.69 -3.30
CA LEU A 185 11.87 4.75 -4.33
C LEU A 185 13.19 4.73 -5.10
N VAL A 186 14.32 4.47 -4.45
CA VAL A 186 15.61 4.30 -5.13
C VAL A 186 15.53 3.14 -6.12
N THR A 187 14.92 2.02 -5.71
CA THR A 187 14.73 0.84 -6.58
C THR A 187 13.83 1.16 -7.78
N ALA A 188 12.76 1.94 -7.57
CA ALA A 188 11.84 2.38 -8.62
C ALA A 188 12.39 3.55 -9.47
N GLY A 189 13.61 4.02 -9.23
CA GLY A 189 14.19 5.16 -9.94
C GLY A 189 13.49 6.51 -9.65
N ILE A 190 12.70 6.57 -8.58
CA ILE A 190 11.99 7.77 -8.15
C ILE A 190 12.89 8.62 -7.25
N LYS A 191 12.78 9.94 -7.43
CA LYS A 191 13.47 10.94 -6.64
C LYS A 191 13.08 10.86 -5.15
N PRO A 192 14.02 10.73 -4.20
CA PRO A 192 13.71 10.62 -2.76
C PRO A 192 12.89 11.77 -2.18
N GLU A 193 12.89 12.95 -2.81
CA GLU A 193 12.07 14.10 -2.42
C GLU A 193 10.57 13.83 -2.52
N GLN A 194 10.15 12.83 -3.29
CA GLN A 194 8.75 12.39 -3.39
C GLN A 194 8.32 11.52 -2.19
N ALA A 195 9.26 11.04 -1.38
CA ALA A 195 8.98 10.11 -0.27
C ALA A 195 7.90 10.62 0.70
N PRO A 196 7.90 11.88 1.17
CA PRO A 196 6.88 12.34 2.10
C PRO A 196 5.46 12.28 1.49
N LYS A 197 5.32 12.66 0.22
CA LYS A 197 4.03 12.69 -0.48
C LYS A 197 3.53 11.26 -0.72
N LEU A 198 4.37 10.39 -1.29
CA LEU A 198 4.03 8.99 -1.56
C LEU A 198 3.75 8.21 -0.28
N MET A 199 4.58 8.36 0.75
CA MET A 199 4.33 7.73 2.05
C MET A 199 2.97 8.16 2.60
N ASN A 200 2.60 9.43 2.48
CA ASN A 200 1.29 9.89 2.93
C ASN A 200 0.15 9.27 2.11
N THR A 201 0.26 9.22 0.78
CA THR A 201 -0.72 8.55 -0.10
C THR A 201 -0.90 7.09 0.31
N TRP A 202 0.19 6.33 0.47
CA TRP A 202 0.10 4.91 0.81
C TRP A 202 -0.43 4.66 2.22
N ARG A 203 -0.18 5.57 3.16
CA ARG A 203 -0.80 5.51 4.49
C ARG A 203 -2.30 5.70 4.42
N LEU A 204 -2.78 6.64 3.60
CA LEU A 204 -4.21 6.86 3.40
C LEU A 204 -4.87 5.65 2.72
N LEU A 205 -4.20 5.08 1.71
CA LEU A 205 -4.64 3.83 1.05
C LEU A 205 -4.81 2.68 2.05
N ILE A 206 -3.85 2.52 2.98
CA ILE A 206 -3.93 1.48 4.02
C ILE A 206 -5.05 1.79 5.02
N SER A 207 -5.16 3.04 5.49
CA SER A 207 -6.24 3.45 6.39
C SER A 207 -7.63 3.25 5.76
N ASP A 208 -7.79 3.46 4.45
CA ASP A 208 -9.05 3.20 3.75
C ASP A 208 -9.41 1.71 3.75
N SER A 209 -8.43 0.82 3.55
CA SER A 209 -8.63 -0.63 3.72
C SER A 209 -9.01 -1.00 5.16
N THR A 210 -8.38 -0.38 6.17
CA THR A 210 -8.73 -0.57 7.59
C THR A 210 -10.19 -0.15 7.88
N GLU A 211 -10.68 0.92 7.26
CA GLU A 211 -12.05 1.42 7.43
C GLU A 211 -13.09 0.62 6.64
N ASN A 212 -12.65 -0.08 5.59
CA ASN A 212 -13.47 -0.90 4.71
C ASN A 212 -12.90 -2.34 4.64
N PRO A 213 -13.13 -3.20 5.65
CA PRO A 213 -12.60 -4.56 5.75
C PRO A 213 -12.71 -5.46 4.50
N THR A 214 -13.67 -5.21 3.61
CA THR A 214 -13.83 -5.99 2.37
C THR A 214 -12.91 -5.53 1.23
N GLN A 215 -12.23 -4.39 1.39
CA GLN A 215 -11.37 -3.78 0.39
C GLN A 215 -9.95 -4.29 0.55
N VAL A 216 -9.46 -4.90 -0.52
CA VAL A 216 -8.08 -5.35 -0.63
C VAL A 216 -7.28 -4.32 -1.41
N ILE A 217 -5.97 -4.26 -1.16
CA ILE A 217 -5.02 -3.47 -1.92
C ILE A 217 -4.15 -4.44 -2.73
N ASP A 218 -4.32 -4.42 -4.04
CA ASP A 218 -3.47 -5.16 -4.97
C ASP A 218 -2.38 -4.28 -5.59
N LYS A 219 -1.55 -4.89 -6.44
CA LYS A 219 -0.48 -4.17 -7.16
C LYS A 219 -1.01 -3.07 -8.08
N GLN A 220 -2.17 -3.27 -8.71
CA GLN A 220 -2.75 -2.27 -9.63
C GLN A 220 -3.23 -1.05 -8.85
N GLN A 221 -3.89 -1.23 -7.73
CA GLN A 221 -4.33 -0.14 -6.86
C GLN A 221 -3.12 0.61 -6.27
N PHE A 222 -2.09 -0.11 -5.83
CA PHE A 222 -0.85 0.52 -5.35
C PHE A 222 -0.16 1.32 -6.46
N ALA A 223 -0.06 0.77 -7.68
CA ALA A 223 0.49 1.46 -8.84
C ALA A 223 -0.31 2.73 -9.15
N ALA A 224 -1.63 2.63 -9.28
CA ALA A 224 -2.50 3.76 -9.60
C ALA A 224 -2.35 4.92 -8.60
N HIS A 225 -2.35 4.64 -7.30
CA HIS A 225 -2.12 5.65 -6.26
C HIS A 225 -0.72 6.28 -6.34
N THR A 226 0.30 5.45 -6.60
CA THR A 226 1.69 5.91 -6.75
C THR A 226 1.83 6.83 -7.97
N GLU A 227 1.30 6.40 -9.11
CA GLU A 227 1.40 7.09 -10.40
C GLU A 227 0.60 8.40 -10.41
N ALA A 228 -0.64 8.38 -9.92
CA ALA A 228 -1.45 9.59 -9.74
C ALA A 228 -0.73 10.63 -8.85
N THR A 229 -0.10 10.17 -7.76
CA THR A 229 0.67 11.05 -6.86
C THR A 229 1.87 11.70 -7.57
N LEU A 230 2.54 10.97 -8.46
CA LEU A 230 3.70 11.44 -9.22
C LEU A 230 3.36 12.47 -10.31
N ILE A 231 2.10 12.51 -10.77
CA ILE A 231 1.61 13.47 -11.77
C ILE A 231 0.87 14.67 -11.17
N ASP A 232 0.48 14.63 -9.90
CA ASP A 232 -0.10 15.76 -9.16
C ASP A 232 0.96 16.82 -8.78
N SER A 233 1.59 17.38 -9.82
CA SER A 233 2.43 18.58 -9.77
C SER A 233 2.57 19.14 -11.20
N PRO A 234 1.45 19.55 -11.84
CA PRO A 234 1.47 20.03 -13.22
C PRO A 234 2.27 21.32 -13.37
N ASP A 235 3.03 21.40 -14.47
CA ASP A 235 3.56 22.66 -15.00
C ASP A 235 2.50 23.27 -15.94
N PHE A 236 1.56 24.00 -15.33
CA PHE A 236 0.42 24.56 -16.03
C PHE A 236 0.82 25.53 -17.14
N ASP A 237 1.81 26.38 -16.89
CA ASP A 237 2.19 27.43 -17.84
C ASP A 237 2.74 26.79 -19.13
N THR A 238 3.59 25.76 -18.99
CA THR A 238 4.06 24.99 -20.15
C THR A 238 2.90 24.31 -20.89
N PHE A 239 1.93 23.74 -20.16
CA PHE A 239 0.78 23.09 -20.78
C PHE A 239 -0.11 24.09 -21.54
N PHE A 240 -0.44 25.23 -20.94
CA PHE A 240 -1.29 26.26 -21.56
C PHE A 240 -0.64 26.84 -22.82
N ASP A 241 0.66 27.11 -22.78
CA ASP A 241 1.42 27.57 -23.95
C ASP A 241 1.45 26.50 -25.07
N ASP A 242 1.66 25.23 -24.72
CA ASP A 242 1.82 24.15 -25.69
C ASP A 242 0.52 23.75 -26.40
N PHE A 243 -0.62 23.94 -25.73
CA PHE A 243 -1.95 23.60 -26.24
C PHE A 243 -2.78 24.83 -26.63
N ASN A 244 -2.27 26.05 -26.45
CA ASN A 244 -2.97 27.32 -26.70
C ASN A 244 -4.32 27.37 -25.97
N VAL A 245 -4.33 27.02 -24.69
CA VAL A 245 -5.54 27.00 -23.86
C VAL A 245 -6.07 28.43 -23.69
N GLU A 246 -7.38 28.62 -23.82
CA GLU A 246 -7.99 29.91 -23.59
C GLU A 246 -7.91 30.32 -22.11
N VAL A 247 -7.63 31.60 -21.84
CA VAL A 247 -7.45 32.14 -20.48
C VAL A 247 -8.66 31.85 -19.58
N GLU A 248 -9.87 31.86 -20.13
CA GLU A 248 -11.12 31.56 -19.40
C GLU A 248 -11.21 30.09 -18.96
N THR A 249 -10.52 29.19 -19.67
CA THR A 249 -10.47 27.75 -19.40
C THR A 249 -9.32 27.38 -18.44
N GLU A 250 -8.28 28.21 -18.34
CA GLU A 250 -7.14 27.96 -17.44
C GLU A 250 -7.55 27.79 -15.97
N GLU A 251 -8.43 28.66 -15.47
CA GLU A 251 -8.90 28.60 -14.07
C GLU A 251 -9.74 27.34 -13.82
N PHE A 252 -10.58 26.95 -14.79
CA PHE A 252 -11.35 25.72 -14.73
C PHE A 252 -10.43 24.50 -14.61
N ILE A 253 -9.42 24.39 -15.48
CA ILE A 253 -8.47 23.27 -15.45
C ILE A 253 -7.75 23.17 -14.11
N ARG A 254 -7.30 24.31 -13.55
CA ARG A 254 -6.59 24.35 -12.26
C ARG A 254 -7.46 23.85 -11.10
N ASN A 255 -8.77 24.04 -11.17
CA ASN A 255 -9.71 23.65 -10.13
C ASN A 255 -10.18 22.19 -10.27
N GLU A 256 -10.42 21.71 -11.50
CA GLU A 256 -11.09 20.42 -11.73
C GLU A 256 -10.12 19.24 -11.84
N TYR A 257 -8.90 19.41 -12.35
CA TYR A 257 -8.04 18.28 -12.74
C TYR A 257 -7.77 17.28 -11.59
N ARG A 258 -7.75 17.75 -10.34
CA ARG A 258 -7.46 16.89 -9.18
C ARG A 258 -8.55 15.86 -8.91
N ASP A 259 -9.81 16.22 -9.14
CA ASP A 259 -10.93 15.30 -8.94
C ASP A 259 -10.83 14.13 -9.94
N HIS A 260 -10.30 14.39 -11.13
CA HIS A 260 -10.04 13.35 -12.12
C HIS A 260 -8.76 12.54 -11.83
N LEU A 261 -7.76 13.13 -11.18
CA LEU A 261 -6.62 12.34 -10.66
C LEU A 261 -7.06 11.36 -9.57
N GLU A 262 -8.09 11.71 -8.80
CA GLU A 262 -8.70 10.79 -7.83
C GLU A 262 -9.43 9.64 -8.52
N ILE A 263 -10.11 9.87 -9.64
CA ILE A 263 -10.69 8.77 -10.43
C ILE A 263 -9.58 7.83 -10.91
N ILE A 264 -8.48 8.40 -11.41
CA ILE A 264 -7.34 7.65 -11.92
C ILE A 264 -6.61 6.85 -10.83
N SER A 265 -6.55 7.36 -9.59
CA SER A 265 -5.94 6.62 -8.47
C SER A 265 -6.72 5.36 -8.10
N HIS A 266 -8.02 5.30 -8.45
CA HIS A 266 -8.91 4.16 -8.19
C HIS A 266 -9.11 3.24 -9.39
N ASP A 267 -8.81 3.69 -10.61
CA ASP A 267 -8.96 2.88 -11.83
C ASP A 267 -7.66 2.84 -12.64
N TYR A 268 -6.84 1.83 -12.34
CA TYR A 268 -5.58 1.56 -13.03
C TYR A 268 -5.77 1.33 -14.55
N ALA A 269 -6.95 0.89 -14.99
CA ALA A 269 -7.20 0.66 -16.42
C ALA A 269 -7.10 1.96 -17.24
N ILE A 270 -7.40 3.11 -16.63
CA ILE A 270 -7.26 4.41 -17.29
C ILE A 270 -5.77 4.72 -17.56
N LEU A 271 -4.89 4.52 -16.57
CA LEU A 271 -3.46 4.71 -16.73
C LEU A 271 -2.90 3.78 -17.79
N SER A 272 -3.24 2.48 -17.71
CA SER A 272 -2.83 1.47 -18.67
C SER A 272 -3.30 1.78 -20.09
N LYS A 273 -4.53 2.27 -20.25
CA LYS A 273 -5.09 2.70 -21.54
C LYS A 273 -4.30 3.86 -22.14
N ILE A 274 -3.96 4.87 -21.34
CA ILE A 274 -3.19 6.03 -21.81
C ILE A 274 -1.74 5.63 -22.16
N THR A 275 -1.04 4.90 -21.29
CA THR A 275 0.37 4.52 -21.50
C THR A 275 0.51 3.51 -22.64
N GLY A 276 -0.39 2.52 -22.73
CA GLY A 276 -0.47 1.57 -23.82
C GLY A 276 -0.80 2.23 -25.15
N GLY A 277 -1.82 3.11 -25.15
CA GLY A 277 -2.20 3.91 -26.33
C GLY A 277 -1.03 4.76 -26.84
N PHE A 278 -0.29 5.40 -25.93
CA PHE A 278 0.89 6.17 -26.30
C PHE A 278 1.99 5.27 -26.88
N SER A 279 2.30 4.14 -26.25
CA SER A 279 3.30 3.18 -26.75
C SER A 279 2.99 2.72 -28.17
N ASP A 280 1.73 2.41 -28.47
CA ASP A 280 1.30 1.98 -29.80
C ASP A 280 1.32 3.13 -30.82
N PHE A 281 0.96 4.35 -30.40
CA PHE A 281 1.10 5.55 -31.22
C PHE A 281 2.57 5.82 -31.57
N GLN A 282 3.48 5.71 -30.60
CA GLN A 282 4.92 5.87 -30.81
C GLN A 282 5.46 4.85 -31.84
N LYS A 283 5.06 3.57 -31.73
CA LYS A 283 5.47 2.52 -32.68
C LYS A 283 4.99 2.80 -34.10
N LYS A 284 3.74 3.27 -34.27
CA LYS A 284 3.16 3.61 -35.58
C LYS A 284 3.83 4.83 -36.23
N THR A 285 4.37 5.73 -35.42
CA THR A 285 4.91 7.04 -35.86
C THR A 285 6.45 7.05 -35.93
N LEU A 286 7.10 5.89 -35.76
CA LEU A 286 8.56 5.74 -35.72
C LEU A 286 9.27 6.50 -36.87
N GLY A 287 10.02 7.53 -36.50
CA GLY A 287 10.84 8.35 -37.40
C GLY A 287 10.22 9.65 -37.93
N GLY A 288 8.96 9.97 -37.58
CA GLY A 288 8.23 11.11 -38.17
C GLY A 288 8.19 12.42 -37.36
N LEU A 289 8.15 12.35 -36.02
CA LEU A 289 7.93 13.52 -35.15
C LEU A 289 9.03 13.67 -34.10
N ARG A 290 9.33 14.92 -33.71
CA ARG A 290 10.15 15.17 -32.52
C ARG A 290 9.39 14.78 -31.26
N HIS A 291 10.09 14.48 -30.18
CA HIS A 291 9.50 13.96 -28.92
C HIS A 291 8.35 14.81 -28.37
N LYS A 292 8.49 16.15 -28.41
CA LYS A 292 7.44 17.09 -27.99
C LYS A 292 6.23 17.06 -28.93
N GLU A 293 6.47 17.12 -30.24
CA GLU A 293 5.42 17.07 -31.26
C GLU A 293 4.64 15.74 -31.18
N LEU A 294 5.33 14.63 -30.94
CA LEU A 294 4.75 13.30 -30.76
C LEU A 294 3.78 13.26 -29.57
N LYS A 295 4.19 13.79 -28.41
CA LYS A 295 3.35 13.86 -27.21
C LYS A 295 2.11 14.72 -27.45
N ASN A 296 2.29 15.94 -27.95
CA ASN A 296 1.16 16.87 -28.15
C ASN A 296 0.18 16.34 -29.19
N THR A 297 0.68 15.67 -30.25
CA THR A 297 -0.18 15.03 -31.25
C THR A 297 -1.00 13.90 -30.62
N PHE A 298 -0.36 12.99 -29.88
CA PHE A 298 -1.07 11.92 -29.17
C PHE A 298 -2.12 12.48 -28.20
N THR A 299 -1.75 13.45 -27.37
CA THR A 299 -2.67 14.09 -26.42
C THR A 299 -3.90 14.66 -27.12
N ASN A 300 -3.71 15.39 -28.23
CA ASN A 300 -4.84 15.95 -28.97
C ASN A 300 -5.73 14.87 -29.59
N GLU A 301 -5.15 13.86 -30.23
CA GLU A 301 -5.90 12.79 -30.90
C GLU A 301 -6.64 11.88 -29.90
N PHE A 302 -6.02 11.59 -28.75
CA PHE A 302 -6.51 10.62 -27.77
C PHE A 302 -7.44 11.23 -26.70
N SER A 303 -7.44 12.55 -26.55
CA SER A 303 -8.22 13.27 -25.52
C SER A 303 -9.70 12.90 -25.46
N LYS A 304 -10.35 12.69 -26.61
CA LYS A 304 -11.77 12.29 -26.66
C LYS A 304 -12.01 10.84 -26.23
N GLU A 305 -11.01 9.97 -26.35
CA GLU A 305 -11.17 8.54 -26.11
C GLU A 305 -11.28 8.18 -24.62
N ILE A 306 -10.85 9.07 -23.73
CA ILE A 306 -10.84 8.82 -22.27
C ILE A 306 -11.81 9.72 -21.49
N LEU A 307 -12.57 10.62 -22.14
CA LEU A 307 -13.47 11.54 -21.45
C LEU A 307 -14.44 10.79 -20.52
N ALA A 308 -15.10 9.76 -21.04
CA ALA A 308 -16.07 8.97 -20.27
C ALA A 308 -15.41 8.23 -19.09
N ASP A 309 -14.19 7.73 -19.28
CA ASP A 309 -13.44 7.04 -18.23
C ASP A 309 -13.08 8.01 -17.08
N LEU A 310 -12.83 9.28 -17.41
CA LEU A 310 -12.56 10.35 -16.46
C LEU A 310 -13.82 11.00 -15.87
N GLY A 311 -15.01 10.55 -16.24
CA GLY A 311 -16.27 11.18 -15.82
C GLY A 311 -16.52 12.57 -16.42
N LEU A 312 -15.84 12.91 -17.52
CA LEU A 312 -15.89 14.19 -18.22
C LEU A 312 -16.94 14.17 -19.37
N GLN A 313 -17.41 15.35 -19.78
CA GLN A 313 -18.34 15.51 -20.91
C GLN A 313 -17.61 15.94 -22.19
N ASP A 314 -18.24 15.74 -23.37
CA ASP A 314 -17.70 16.22 -24.65
C ASP A 314 -18.01 17.72 -24.84
N ASN A 315 -17.37 18.55 -24.01
CA ASN A 315 -17.35 20.01 -24.13
C ASN A 315 -15.89 20.52 -24.18
N GLU A 316 -15.71 21.79 -24.49
CA GLU A 316 -14.39 22.39 -24.69
C GLU A 316 -13.52 22.37 -23.43
N GLN A 317 -14.08 22.71 -22.27
CA GLN A 317 -13.32 22.79 -21.02
C GLN A 317 -12.87 21.41 -20.54
N ASP A 318 -13.78 20.44 -20.58
CA ASP A 318 -13.52 19.05 -20.20
C ASP A 318 -12.49 18.38 -21.14
N LEU A 319 -12.50 18.75 -22.43
CA LEU A 319 -11.50 18.28 -23.37
C LEU A 319 -10.09 18.74 -22.99
N GLU A 320 -9.93 19.98 -22.52
CA GLU A 320 -8.64 20.49 -22.07
C GLU A 320 -8.17 19.85 -20.74
N VAL A 321 -9.10 19.51 -19.84
CA VAL A 321 -8.79 18.72 -18.62
C VAL A 321 -8.28 17.33 -19.01
N SER A 322 -8.97 16.65 -19.94
CA SER A 322 -8.53 15.36 -20.47
C SER A 322 -7.13 15.44 -21.09
N LYS A 323 -6.87 16.48 -21.89
CA LYS A 323 -5.54 16.72 -22.49
C LYS A 323 -4.46 16.90 -21.42
N LEU A 324 -4.73 17.68 -20.38
CA LEU A 324 -3.78 17.87 -19.28
C LEU A 324 -3.42 16.53 -18.64
N ILE A 325 -4.42 15.72 -18.30
CA ILE A 325 -4.22 14.41 -17.68
C ILE A 325 -3.36 13.50 -18.55
N ILE A 326 -3.69 13.37 -19.84
CA ILE A 326 -2.90 12.57 -20.78
C ILE A 326 -1.47 13.09 -20.84
N TRP A 327 -1.30 14.41 -20.98
CA TRP A 327 0.01 15.04 -21.09
C TRP A 327 0.87 14.80 -19.85
N LEU A 328 0.29 14.83 -18.66
CA LEU A 328 0.97 14.50 -17.41
C LEU A 328 1.39 13.02 -17.37
N VAL A 329 0.46 12.11 -17.67
CA VAL A 329 0.70 10.66 -17.70
C VAL A 329 1.84 10.31 -18.66
N ILE A 330 1.76 10.72 -19.92
CA ILE A 330 2.80 10.40 -20.91
C ILE A 330 4.13 11.11 -20.63
N SER A 331 4.10 12.18 -19.83
CA SER A 331 5.32 12.85 -19.37
C SER A 331 6.02 12.12 -18.23
N LYS A 332 5.32 11.20 -17.56
CA LYS A 332 5.88 10.33 -16.52
C LYS A 332 5.87 8.85 -16.88
N ALA A 333 5.46 8.46 -18.09
CA ALA A 333 5.36 7.06 -18.52
C ALA A 333 6.62 6.20 -18.26
N SER A 334 7.83 6.77 -18.34
CA SER A 334 9.04 6.02 -17.98
C SER A 334 9.13 5.70 -16.48
N TYR A 335 8.68 6.60 -15.61
CA TYR A 335 8.60 6.35 -14.18
C TYR A 335 7.52 5.31 -13.86
N PHE A 336 6.39 5.34 -14.58
CA PHE A 336 5.30 4.38 -14.38
C PHE A 336 5.79 2.96 -14.66
N LYS A 337 6.48 2.76 -15.80
CA LYS A 337 7.15 1.48 -16.10
C LYS A 337 8.13 1.05 -15.00
N SER A 338 8.92 1.98 -14.46
CA SER A 338 9.84 1.64 -13.36
C SER A 338 9.13 1.33 -12.04
N VAL A 339 7.97 1.93 -11.76
CA VAL A 339 7.11 1.56 -10.62
C VAL A 339 6.56 0.16 -10.82
N GLU A 340 5.97 -0.11 -11.98
CA GLU A 340 5.44 -1.41 -12.39
C GLU A 340 6.49 -2.52 -12.23
N GLU A 341 7.71 -2.32 -12.75
CA GLU A 341 8.85 -3.25 -12.58
C GLU A 341 9.27 -3.42 -11.10
N ALA A 342 9.26 -2.33 -10.32
CA ALA A 342 9.63 -2.34 -8.90
C ALA A 342 8.61 -3.08 -8.03
N ILE A 343 7.34 -3.12 -8.43
CA ILE A 343 6.28 -3.88 -7.77
C ILE A 343 5.99 -5.22 -8.42
N GLY A 344 6.67 -5.58 -9.52
CA GLY A 344 6.44 -6.83 -10.24
C GLY A 344 5.05 -6.89 -10.89
N LEU A 345 4.55 -5.75 -11.37
CA LEU A 345 3.35 -5.63 -12.20
C LEU A 345 3.82 -5.60 -13.67
N GLU A 346 4.33 -6.70 -14.19
CA GLU A 346 4.69 -6.81 -15.62
C GLU A 346 3.54 -7.46 -16.40
N ASN A 347 3.17 -6.86 -17.53
CA ASN A 347 2.14 -7.34 -18.47
C ASN A 347 2.59 -8.59 -19.24
#